data_AF-A0A5C2HH79-F1
#
_entry.id   AF-A0A5C2HH79-F1
#
_cell.length_a   1.000
_cell.length_b   1.000
_cell.length_c   1.000
_cell.angle_alpha   90.00
_cell.angle_beta   90.00
_cell.angle_gamma   90.00
#
_symmetry.space_group_name_H-M   'P 1'
#
loop_
_entity.id
_entity.type
_entity.pdbx_description
1 polymer ?
#
loop_
_entity_poly.entity_id
_entity_poly.type
_entity_poly.pdbx_seq_one_letter_code
_entity_poly.pdbx_strand_id
1 'polypeptide(L)' 'MNKNYLRIYIFTIIPASILFFLNFEGTRDSALFLLFCGMFMTFLEWKQDDGRVKIFIDKFF' A
#
# COMPACT_ATOMS: atom_id res chain seq x y z
N MET A 1 17.28 -1.59 -1.15
CA MET A 1 15.85 -1.26 -1.03
C MET A 1 15.42 -1.53 0.40
N ASN A 2 14.81 -0.57 1.09
CA ASN A 2 14.43 -0.73 2.50
C ASN A 2 13.45 -1.92 2.63
N LYS A 3 13.59 -2.75 3.68
CA LYS A 3 12.78 -3.97 3.86
C LYS A 3 11.28 -3.67 3.86
N ASN A 4 10.89 -2.49 4.34
CA ASN A 4 9.51 -2.03 4.39
C ASN A 4 8.91 -1.78 3.00
N TYR A 5 9.66 -1.19 2.06
CA TYR A 5 9.18 -1.01 0.67
C TYR A 5 8.93 -2.35 -0.02
N LEU A 6 9.83 -3.32 0.17
CA LEU A 6 9.64 -4.67 -0.38
C LEU A 6 8.39 -5.33 0.21
N ARG A 7 8.15 -5.15 1.51
CA ARG A 7 6.95 -5.64 2.20
C ARG A 7 5.69 -5.01 1.62
N ILE A 8 5.64 -3.68 1.50
CA ILE A 8 4.50 -2.97 0.91
C ILE A 8 4.21 -3.48 -0.50
N TYR A 9 5.25 -3.63 -1.33
CA TYR A 9 5.12 -4.13 -2.70
C TYR A 9 4.52 -5.54 -2.76
N ILE A 10 5.02 -6.46 -1.93
CA ILE A 10 4.53 -7.84 -1.86
C ILE A 10 3.06 -7.89 -1.40
N PHE A 11 2.67 -7.08 -0.42
CA PHE A 11 1.31 -7.12 0.15
C PHE A 11 0.26 -6.33 -0.65
N THR A 12 0.68 -5.50 -1.61
CA THR A 12 -0.26 -4.65 -2.37
C THR A 12 -0.30 -5.03 -3.85
N ILE A 13 0.85 -5.14 -4.49
CA ILE A 13 0.92 -5.33 -5.94
C ILE A 13 0.66 -6.78 -6.34
N ILE A 14 1.18 -7.75 -5.58
CA ILE A 14 0.91 -9.17 -5.88
C ILE A 14 -0.59 -9.49 -5.73
N PRO A 15 -1.26 -9.14 -4.62
CA PRO A 15 -2.71 -9.37 -4.48
C PRO A 15 -3.53 -8.60 -5.50
N ALA A 16 -3.20 -7.33 -5.79
CA ALA A 16 -3.89 -6.57 -6.84
C ALA A 16 -3.78 -7.27 -8.20
N SER A 17 -2.59 -7.78 -8.55
CA SER A 17 -2.36 -8.50 -9.81
C SER A 17 -3.17 -9.79 -9.89
N ILE A 18 -3.26 -10.54 -8.78
CA ILE A 18 -4.11 -11.72 -8.68
C ILE A 18 -5.59 -11.36 -8.84
N LEU A 19 -6.05 -10.28 -8.21
CA LEU A 19 -7.45 -9.82 -8.31
C LEU A 19 -7.82 -9.36 -9.72
N PHE A 20 -6.89 -8.72 -10.44
CA PHE A 20 -7.07 -8.40 -11.86
C PHE A 20 -7.12 -9.65 -12.72
N PHE A 21 -6.29 -10.66 -12.43
CA PHE A 21 -6.27 -11.91 -13.19
C PHE A 21 -7.53 -12.76 -12.99
N LEU A 22 -8.04 -12.81 -11.76
CA LEU A 22 -9.25 -13.57 -11.43
C LEU A 22 -10.54 -12.94 -11.99
N ASN A 23 -10.53 -11.64 -12.31
CA ASN A 23 -11.57 -10.91 -13.03
C ASN A 23 -13.02 -11.20 -12.55
N PHE A 24 -13.21 -11.39 -11.26
CA PHE A 24 -14.53 -11.54 -10.64
C PHE A 24 -15.24 -10.18 -10.56
N GLU A 25 -16.57 -10.17 -10.70
CA GLU A 25 -17.35 -8.95 -10.48
C GLU A 25 -17.10 -8.38 -9.07
N GLY A 26 -16.72 -7.10 -9.00
CA GLY A 26 -16.38 -6.41 -7.75
C GLY A 26 -14.91 -6.49 -7.30
N THR A 27 -14.06 -7.32 -7.93
CA THR A 27 -12.62 -7.36 -7.55
C THR A 27 -11.82 -6.21 -8.12
N ARG A 28 -12.32 -5.52 -9.15
CA ARG A 28 -11.66 -4.35 -9.75
C ARG A 28 -11.51 -3.20 -8.76
N ASP A 29 -12.55 -2.89 -8.00
CA ASP A 29 -12.50 -1.82 -7.00
C ASP A 29 -11.59 -2.21 -5.83
N SER A 30 -11.63 -3.48 -5.43
CA SER A 30 -10.71 -4.04 -4.43
C SER A 30 -9.24 -3.97 -4.88
N ALA A 31 -8.95 -4.27 -6.14
CA ALA A 31 -7.60 -4.19 -6.70
C ALA A 31 -7.11 -2.75 -6.78
N LEU A 32 -7.96 -1.81 -7.21
CA LEU A 32 -7.66 -0.38 -7.20
C LEU A 32 -7.41 0.14 -5.77
N PHE A 33 -8.25 -0.26 -4.82
CA PHE A 33 -8.08 0.08 -3.41
C PHE A 33 -6.73 -0.44 -2.86
N LEU A 34 -6.38 -1.69 -3.16
CA LEU A 34 -5.09 -2.28 -2.78
C LEU A 34 -3.89 -1.50 -3.35
N LEU A 35 -3.98 -1.06 -4.61
CA LEU A 35 -2.95 -0.23 -5.24
C LEU A 35 -2.86 1.15 -4.59
N PHE A 36 -4.00 1.80 -4.30
CA PHE A 36 -4.03 3.09 -3.60
C PHE A 36 -3.45 3.00 -2.19
N CYS A 37 -3.81 1.96 -1.43
CA CYS A 37 -3.21 1.70 -0.11
C CYS A 37 -1.71 1.45 -0.22
N GLY A 38 -1.24 0.70 -1.22
CA GLY A 38 0.19 0.46 -1.45
C GLY A 38 0.96 1.75 -1.73
N MET A 39 0.41 2.62 -2.58
CA MET A 39 0.99 3.94 -2.86
C MET A 39 1.02 4.82 -1.62
N PHE A 40 -0.08 4.86 -0.85
CA PHE A 40 -0.15 5.64 0.38
C PHE A 40 0.85 5.16 1.44
N MET A 41 0.96 3.85 1.66
CA MET A 41 1.93 3.27 2.59
C MET A 41 3.37 3.55 2.14
N THR A 42 3.63 3.52 0.83
CA THR A 42 4.93 3.89 0.25
C THR A 42 5.26 5.36 0.51
N PHE A 43 4.27 6.24 0.39
CA PHE A 43 4.42 7.66 0.72
C PHE A 43 4.72 7.88 2.21
N LEU A 44 4.01 7.20 3.11
CA LEU A 44 4.25 7.27 4.55
C LEU A 44 5.66 6.80 4.91
N GLU A 45 6.11 5.67 4.35
CA GLU A 45 7.47 5.16 4.56
C GLU A 45 8.52 6.13 4.00
N TRP A 46 8.26 6.76 2.85
CA TRP A 46 9.19 7.74 2.26
C TRP A 46 9.29 9.03 3.06
N LYS A 47 8.19 9.46 3.67
CA LYS A 47 8.12 10.67 4.48
C LYS A 47 8.16 10.42 5.98
N GLN A 48 8.54 9.23 6.43
CA GLN A 48 8.59 8.89 7.86
C GLN A 48 9.45 9.86 8.70
N ASP A 49 10.44 10.50 8.07
CA ASP A 49 11.33 11.47 8.70
C ASP A 49 10.72 12.89 8.80
N ASP A 50 9.62 13.18 8.09
CA ASP A 50 8.84 14.42 8.23
C ASP A 50 8.02 14.34 9.53
N GLY A 51 8.22 15.31 10.43
CA GLY A 51 7.58 15.31 11.75
C GLY A 51 6.05 15.21 11.70
N ARG A 52 5.40 15.73 10.65
CA ARG A 52 3.93 15.63 10.52
C ARG A 52 3.49 14.21 10.18
N VAL A 53 4.24 13.55 9.29
CA VAL A 53 3.96 12.17 8.88
C VAL A 53 4.26 11.21 10.02
N LYS A 54 5.34 11.46 10.77
CA LYS A 54 5.66 10.68 11.98
C LYS A 54 4.53 10.75 13.02
N ILE A 55 4.03 11.95 13.34
CA ILE A 55 2.88 12.12 14.26
C ILE A 55 1.64 11.42 13.73
N PHE A 56 1.41 11.46 12.41
CA PHE A 56 0.31 10.75 11.79
C PHE A 56 0.46 9.23 11.94
N ILE A 57 1.62 8.67 11.60
CA ILE A 57 1.89 7.24 11.73
C ILE A 57 1.71 6.80 13.19
N ASP A 58 2.36 7.48 14.14
CA ASP A 58 2.28 7.15 15.59
C ASP A 58 0.85 7.24 16.17
N LYS A 59 -0.04 8.03 15.54
CA LYS A 59 -1.43 8.17 15.99
C LYS A 59 -2.36 7.10 15.42
N PHE A 60 -2.04 6.55 14.25
CA PHE A 60 -2.93 5.69 13.48
C PHE A 60 -2.45 4.23 13.34
N PHE A 61 -1.17 3.94 13.59
CA PHE A 61 -0.56 2.61 13.50
C PHE A 61 0.07 2.20 14.83
#